data_AF-A0A1Q6QVD8-F1
#
_entry.id   AF-A0A1Q6QVD8-F1
#
_cell.length_a   1.000
_cell.length_b   1.000
_cell.length_c   1.000
_cell.angle_alpha   90.00
_cell.angle_beta   90.00
_cell.angle_gamma   90.00
#
_symmetry.space_group_name_H-M   'P 1'
#
loop_
_entity.id
_entity.type
_entity.pdbx_description
1 polymer ?
#
loop_
_entity_poly.entity_id
_entity_poly.type
_entity_poly.pdbx_seq_one_letter_code
_entity_poly.pdbx_strand_id
1 'polypeptide(L)' 'MSAGTKVTVNVKDNNVEFALRKFKTQVARNGDLSRAKKRAEGYTPRGVKLREEKKQNIINSRKKNRRNY' A
#
# COMPACT_ATOMS: atom_id res chain seq x y z
N MET A 1 4.51 -6.19 13.34
CA MET A 1 4.61 -4.99 12.48
C MET A 1 4.23 -3.79 13.34
N SER A 2 5.20 -3.14 13.99
CA SER A 2 4.94 -2.04 14.92
C SER A 2 4.50 -0.78 14.18
N ALA A 3 3.53 -0.07 14.75
CA ALA A 3 3.08 1.22 14.25
C ALA A 3 4.23 2.24 14.29
N GLY A 4 4.59 2.82 13.14
CA GLY A 4 5.47 3.99 13.06
C GLY A 4 6.87 3.78 12.47
N THR A 5 7.12 2.71 11.70
CA THR A 5 8.44 2.55 11.05
C THR A 5 8.60 3.55 9.91
N LYS A 6 9.52 4.52 10.06
CA LYS A 6 9.96 5.40 8.96
C LYS A 6 10.36 4.53 7.76
N VAL A 7 9.82 4.80 6.57
CA VAL A 7 10.28 4.15 5.34
C VAL A 7 11.61 4.79 4.96
N THR A 8 12.69 4.03 5.08
CA THR A 8 14.06 4.48 4.76
C THR A 8 14.62 3.65 3.63
N VAL A 9 15.30 4.29 2.68
CA VAL A 9 15.99 3.61 1.58
C VAL A 9 17.44 4.06 1.53
N ASN A 10 18.35 3.10 1.49
CA ASN A 10 19.77 3.39 1.36
C ASN A 10 20.09 3.68 -0.11
N VAL A 11 20.74 4.81 -0.36
CA VAL A 11 21.31 5.13 -1.67
C VAL A 11 22.67 4.44 -1.76
N LYS A 12 22.87 3.67 -2.83
CA LYS A 12 24.18 3.07 -3.16
C LYS A 12 24.68 3.69 -4.46
N ASP A 13 25.99 3.87 -4.55
CA ASP A 13 26.68 4.28 -5.78
C ASP A 13 26.14 5.59 -6.39
N ASN A 14 25.70 6.52 -5.52
CA ASN A 14 25.03 7.79 -5.89
C ASN A 14 23.82 7.64 -6.83
N ASN A 15 23.24 6.44 -6.95
CA ASN A 15 22.07 6.20 -7.79
C ASN A 15 20.78 6.57 -7.05
N VAL A 16 20.50 7.87 -7.01
CA VAL A 16 19.34 8.46 -6.34
C VAL A 16 18.03 8.04 -7.02
N GLU A 17 18.00 7.97 -8.34
CA GLU A 17 16.78 7.64 -9.08
C GLU A 17 16.28 6.22 -8.76
N PHE A 18 17.19 5.26 -8.68
CA PHE A 18 16.83 3.90 -8.28
C PHE A 18 16.34 3.84 -6.83
N ALA A 19 16.96 4.60 -5.93
CA ALA A 19 16.51 4.71 -4.54
C ALA A 19 15.09 5.29 -4.45
N LEU A 20 14.76 6.31 -5.25
CA LEU A 20 13.42 6.89 -5.32
C LEU A 20 12.38 5.89 -5.86
N ARG A 21 12.72 5.11 -6.89
CA ARG A 21 11.84 4.02 -7.38
C ARG A 21 11.59 2.97 -6.31
N LYS A 22 12.62 2.58 -5.55
CA LYS A 22 12.48 1.66 -4.42
C LYS A 22 11.61 2.24 -3.31
N PHE A 23 11.82 3.49 -2.95
CA PHE A 23 11.01 4.20 -1.94
C PHE A 23 9.54 4.18 -2.34
N LYS A 24 9.22 4.60 -3.57
CA LYS A 24 7.85 4.57 -4.10
C LYS A 24 7.22 3.18 -4.00
N THR A 25 7.98 2.14 -4.33
CA THR A 25 7.52 0.75 -4.27
C THR A 25 7.27 0.29 -2.83
N GLN A 26 8.14 0.65 -1.88
CA GLN A 26 7.96 0.32 -0.46
C GLN A 26 6.73 1.04 0.14
N VAL A 27 6.57 2.33 -0.14
CA VAL A 27 5.39 3.11 0.30
C VAL A 27 4.09 2.49 -0.24
N ALA A 28 4.08 2.10 -1.52
CA ALA A 28 2.92 1.43 -2.12
C ALA A 28 2.61 0.07 -1.48
N ARG A 29 3.64 -0.70 -1.11
CA ARG A 29 3.48 -2.01 -0.45
C ARG A 29 2.93 -1.88 0.96
N ASN A 30 3.38 -0.88 1.72
CA ASN A 30 2.90 -0.62 3.07
C ASN A 30 1.47 -0.07 3.09
N GLY A 31 1.09 0.67 2.05
CA GLY A 31 -0.23 1.29 1.92
C GLY A 31 -0.39 2.52 2.83
N ASP A 32 0.71 3.19 3.18
CA ASP A 32 0.71 4.30 4.13
C ASP A 32 -0.12 5.50 3.61
N LEU A 33 0.05 5.83 2.33
CA LEU A 33 -0.71 6.91 1.67
C LEU A 33 -2.20 6.62 1.58
N SER A 34 -2.60 5.37 1.31
CA SER A 34 -4.02 5.00 1.24
C SER A 34 -4.68 5.03 2.61
N ARG A 35 -3.96 4.65 3.68
CA ARG A 35 -4.41 4.80 5.07
C ARG A 35 -4.52 6.28 5.47
N ALA A 36 -3.54 7.10 5.10
CA ALA A 36 -3.58 8.54 5.34
C ALA A 36 -4.78 9.19 4.66
N LYS A 37 -5.05 8.83 3.39
CA LYS A 37 -6.21 9.33 2.65
C LYS A 37 -7.53 8.95 3.32
N LYS A 38 -7.70 7.68 3.71
CA LYS A 38 -8.89 7.22 4.45
C LYS A 38 -9.09 7.95 5.77
N ARG A 39 -8.00 8.32 6.46
CA ARG A 39 -8.06 9.13 7.68
C ARG A 39 -8.49 10.56 7.37
N ALA A 40 -7.98 11.17 6.30
CA ALA A 40 -8.35 12.51 5.86
C ALA A 40 -9.81 12.59 5.35
N GLU A 41 -10.30 11.56 4.69
CA GLU A 41 -11.70 11.42 4.26
C GLU A 41 -12.68 11.25 5.43
N GLY A 42 -12.18 10.98 6.65
CA GLY A 42 -12.98 11.00 7.87
C GLY A 42 -13.89 9.78 8.06
N TYR A 43 -15.09 10.01 8.59
CA TYR A 43 -16.03 8.94 8.92
C TYR A 43 -16.68 8.36 7.66
N THR A 44 -16.43 7.08 7.42
CA THR A 44 -17.13 6.28 6.42
C THR A 44 -18.05 5.24 7.09
N PRO A 45 -19.32 5.13 6.68
CA PRO A 45 -20.25 4.15 7.24
C PRO A 45 -19.76 2.71 7.11
N ARG A 46 -20.06 1.87 8.10
CA ARG A 46 -19.61 0.46 8.14
C ARG A 46 -19.97 -0.31 6.87
N GLY A 47 -21.19 -0.13 6.35
CA GLY A 47 -21.64 -0.82 5.14
C GLY A 47 -20.78 -0.53 3.90
N VAL A 48 -20.31 0.71 3.76
CA VAL A 48 -19.42 1.12 2.66
C VAL A 48 -18.05 0.47 2.82
N LYS A 49 -17.48 0.50 4.03
CA LYS A 49 -16.20 -0.16 4.35
C LYS A 49 -16.20 -1.64 4.00
N LEU A 50 -17.25 -2.38 4.41
CA LEU A 50 -17.36 -3.81 4.15
C LEU A 50 -17.47 -4.13 2.65
N ARG A 51 -18.19 -3.31 1.88
CA ARG A 51 -18.30 -3.49 0.42
C ARG A 51 -16.97 -3.25 -0.28
N GLU A 52 -16.24 -2.21 0.11
CA GLU A 52 -14.91 -1.90 -0.44
C GLU A 52 -13.88 -2.98 -0.11
N GLU A 53 -13.85 -3.44 1.14
CA GLU A 53 -12.96 -4.53 1.58
C GLU A 53 -13.26 -5.83 0.81
N LYS A 54 -14.54 -6.20 0.67
CA LYS A 54 -14.94 -7.37 -0.10
C LYS A 54 -14.50 -7.25 -1.57
N LYS A 55 -14.72 -6.09 -2.19
CA LYS A 55 -14.28 -5.82 -3.57
C LYS A 55 -12.76 -5.95 -3.71
N GLN A 56 -11.99 -5.35 -2.79
CA GLN A 56 -10.53 -5.42 -2.83
C GLN A 56 -10.00 -6.84 -2.64
N ASN A 57 -10.60 -7.61 -1.73
CA ASN A 57 -10.23 -9.00 -1.49
C ASN A 57 -10.47 -9.89 -2.72
N ILE A 58 -11.60 -9.72 -3.41
CA ILE A 58 -11.89 -10.43 -4.66
C ILE A 58 -10.84 -10.10 -5.74
N ILE A 59 -10.50 -8.81 -5.90
CA ILE A 59 -9.48 -8.38 -6.88
C ILE A 59 -8.12 -8.99 -6.53
N ASN A 60 -7.72 -8.96 -5.26
CA ASN A 60 -6.44 -9.50 -4.80
C ASN A 60 -6.37 -11.02 -4.99
N SER A 61 -7.46 -11.74 -4.67
CA SER A 61 -7.58 -13.18 -4.89
C SER A 61 -7.44 -13.54 -6.38
N ARG A 62 -8.18 -12.86 -7.26
CA ARG A 62 -8.08 -13.05 -8.72
C ARG A 62 -6.67 -12.76 -9.23
N LYS A 63 -6.03 -11.68 -8.75
CA LYS A 63 -4.65 -11.34 -9.11
C LYS A 63 -3.65 -12.40 -8.64
N LYS A 64 -3.84 -12.97 -7.44
CA LYS A 64 -2.98 -14.04 -6.91
C LYS A 64 -3.13 -15.31 -7.75
N ASN A 65 -4.36 -15.73 -8.05
CA ASN A 65 -4.61 -16.94 -8.84
C ASN A 65 -3.99 -16.84 -10.24
N ARG A 66 -4.07 -15.69 -10.91
CA ARG A 66 -3.41 -15.47 -12.22
C ARG A 66 -1.89 -15.52 -12.20
N ARG A 67 -1.23 -15.37 -11.04
CA ARG A 67 0.23 -15.49 -10.91
C ARG A 67 0.69 -16.92 -10.61
N ASN A 68 -0.23 -17.75 -10.13
CA ASN A 68 0.04 -19.13 -9.73
C ASN A 68 -0.29 -20.13 -10.83
N TYR A 69 -0.88 -19.66 -11.94
CA TYR A 69 -1.02 -20.36 -13.21
C TYR A 69 0.06 -19.86 -14.15
#